data_AF-A0A3D1GEU2-F1
#
_entry.id   AF-A0A3D1GEU2-F1
#
_cell.length_a   1.000
_cell.length_b   1.000
_cell.length_c   1.000
_cell.angle_alpha   90.00
_cell.angle_beta   90.00
_cell.angle_gamma   90.00
#
_symmetry.space_group_name_H-M   'P 1'
#
loop_
_entity.id
_entity.type
_entity.pdbx_description
1 polymer ?
#
loop_
_entity_poly.entity_id
_entity_poly.type
_entity_poly.pdbx_seq_one_letter_code
_entity_poly.pdbx_strand_id
1 'polypeptide(L)'
;MRSVAKYLLLAFILTGAFSQRVHSQSIIELLRFERAIRTEVQGEAVQKLYNARLKTKDATLVCDSAYQYVNRDELRAFGNIQIDTESENICADS
;
A
#
# COMPACT_ATOMS: atom_id res chain seq x y z
N MET A 1 -45.29 16.28 22.85
CA MET A 1 -44.24 16.36 21.81
C MET A 1 -42.79 16.39 22.35
N ARG A 2 -42.53 16.04 23.63
CA ARG A 2 -41.17 16.07 24.23
C ARG A 2 -40.39 14.74 24.20
N SER A 3 -41.05 13.60 23.90
CA SER A 3 -40.39 12.28 23.86
C SER A 3 -39.75 11.92 22.52
N VAL A 4 -40.30 12.36 21.38
CA VAL A 4 -39.80 11.97 20.05
C VAL A 4 -38.41 12.56 19.76
N ALA A 5 -38.15 13.77 20.27
CA ALA A 5 -36.86 14.44 20.13
C ALA A 5 -35.70 13.67 20.79
N LYS A 6 -35.96 12.88 21.83
CA LYS A 6 -34.92 12.07 22.51
C LYS A 6 -34.48 10.89 21.66
N TYR A 7 -35.40 10.25 20.94
CA TYR A 7 -35.10 9.11 20.07
C TYR A 7 -34.45 9.54 18.74
N LEU A 8 -34.77 10.74 18.24
CA LEU A 8 -34.09 11.33 17.08
C LEU A 8 -32.61 11.62 17.34
N LEU A 9 -32.27 12.07 18.56
CA LEU A 9 -30.88 12.31 18.96
C LEU A 9 -30.10 10.99 19.15
N LEU A 10 -30.78 9.92 19.58
CA LEU A 10 -30.20 8.58 19.70
C LEU A 10 -29.92 7.93 18.33
N ALA A 11 -30.79 8.16 17.35
CA ALA A 11 -30.61 7.65 15.98
C ALA A 11 -29.45 8.31 15.23
N PHE A 12 -29.15 9.58 15.53
CA PHE A 12 -28.04 10.31 14.89
C PHE A 12 -26.65 9.86 15.36
N ILE A 13 -26.54 9.32 16.58
CA ILE A 13 -25.28 8.80 17.13
C ILE A 13 -24.95 7.41 16.54
N LEU A 14 -25.96 6.62 16.17
CA LEU A 14 -25.75 5.27 15.64
C LEU A 14 -25.21 5.23 14.20
N THR A 15 -25.43 6.28 13.39
CA THR A 15 -25.05 6.26 11.96
C THR A 15 -23.67 6.85 11.65
N GLY A 16 -23.03 7.52 12.61
CA GLY A 16 -21.76 8.25 12.39
C GLY A 16 -20.48 7.45 12.59
N ALA A 17 -20.53 6.19 13.04
CA ALA A 17 -19.36 5.50 13.61
C ALA A 17 -18.50 4.68 12.63
N PHE A 18 -18.85 4.57 11.34
CA PHE A 18 -18.08 3.73 10.40
C PHE A 18 -17.51 4.56 9.24
N SER A 19 -16.47 5.33 9.55
CA SER A 19 -15.54 5.82 8.53
C SER A 19 -14.13 5.86 9.11
N GLN A 20 -13.62 4.68 9.49
CA GLN A 20 -12.18 4.51 9.66
C GLN A 20 -11.57 4.46 8.27
N ARG A 21 -11.20 5.62 7.72
CA ARG A 21 -10.26 5.68 6.61
C ARG A 21 -8.89 5.30 7.18
N VAL A 22 -8.56 4.01 7.15
CA VAL A 22 -7.20 3.54 7.41
C VAL A 22 -6.35 3.99 6.23
N HIS A 23 -5.76 5.17 6.35
CA HIS A 23 -4.75 5.64 5.41
C HIS A 23 -3.42 5.04 5.87
N SER A 24 -3.16 3.79 5.45
CA SER A 24 -1.88 3.13 5.72
C SER A 24 -0.83 3.72 4.79
N GLN A 25 -0.23 4.85 5.19
CA GLN A 25 1.04 5.27 4.61
C GLN A 25 2.14 4.38 5.21
N SER A 26 2.62 3.44 4.41
CA SER A 26 3.66 2.50 4.82
C SER A 26 5.02 2.99 4.31
N ILE A 27 5.99 3.14 5.23
CA ILE A 27 7.38 3.39 4.85
C ILE A 27 7.93 2.12 4.24
N ILE A 28 8.45 2.23 3.02
CA ILE A 28 9.11 1.13 2.32
C ILE A 28 10.62 1.34 2.40
N GLU A 29 11.30 0.42 3.07
CA GLU A 29 12.75 0.32 3.09
C GLU A 29 13.21 -0.57 1.92
N LEU A 30 14.09 -0.02 1.08
CA LEU A 30 14.72 -0.77 -0.01
C LEU A 30 15.94 -1.52 0.54
N LEU A 31 15.76 -2.80 0.86
CA LEU A 31 16.84 -3.62 1.44
C LEU A 31 17.91 -3.99 0.41
N ARG A 32 17.48 -4.39 -0.80
CA ARG A 32 18.38 -4.80 -1.88
C ARG A 32 17.71 -4.70 -3.25
N PHE A 33 18.51 -4.44 -4.26
CA PHE A 33 18.18 -4.65 -5.67
C PHE A 33 19.46 -5.03 -6.42
N GLU A 34 19.33 -5.65 -7.59
CA GLU A 34 20.48 -6.00 -8.42
C GLU A 34 20.90 -4.85 -9.32
N ARG A 35 19.93 -4.20 -9.97
CA ARG A 35 20.16 -3.10 -10.92
C ARG A 35 19.05 -2.08 -10.81
N ALA A 36 19.39 -0.81 -11.02
CA ALA A 36 18.41 0.26 -11.17
C ALA A 36 18.60 0.96 -12.52
N ILE A 37 17.50 1.26 -13.21
CA ILE A 37 17.49 2.11 -14.41
C ILE A 37 16.46 3.22 -14.25
N ARG A 38 16.77 4.41 -14.74
CA ARG A 38 15.78 5.48 -14.88
C ARG A 38 15.13 5.35 -16.25
N THR A 39 13.80 5.38 -16.29
CA THR A 39 13.03 5.27 -17.52
C THR A 39 11.71 6.02 -17.39
N GLU A 40 10.91 6.00 -18.43
CA GLU A 40 9.58 6.58 -18.48
C GLU A 40 8.56 5.47 -18.72
N VAL A 41 7.50 5.44 -17.92
CA VAL A 41 6.39 4.48 -18.05
C VAL A 41 5.11 5.30 -18.12
N GLN A 42 4.42 5.23 -19.26
CA GLN A 42 3.16 5.96 -19.50
C GLN A 42 3.28 7.48 -19.28
N GLY A 43 4.41 8.09 -19.67
CA GLY A 43 4.64 9.52 -19.46
C GLY A 43 5.14 9.89 -18.06
N GLU A 44 5.32 8.92 -17.16
CA GLU A 44 5.81 9.15 -15.80
C GLU A 44 7.26 8.69 -15.66
N ALA A 45 8.11 9.57 -15.12
CA ALA A 45 9.48 9.21 -14.78
C ALA A 45 9.51 8.21 -13.61
N VAL A 46 10.14 7.06 -13.83
CA VAL A 46 10.28 6.01 -12.83
C VAL A 46 11.72 5.54 -12.70
N GLN A 47 12.09 5.10 -11.51
CA GLN A 47 13.27 4.27 -11.27
C GLN A 47 12.84 2.81 -11.20
N LYS A 48 13.20 2.04 -12.23
CA LYS A 48 12.95 0.60 -12.27
C LYS A 48 14.09 -0.12 -11.59
N LEU A 49 13.76 -0.84 -10.52
CA LEU A 49 14.63 -1.68 -9.71
C LEU A 49 14.43 -3.13 -10.14
N TYR A 50 15.49 -3.89 -10.35
CA TYR A 50 15.44 -5.31 -10.73
C TYR A 50 15.83 -6.20 -9.56
N ASN A 51 15.17 -7.35 -9.43
CA ASN A 51 15.36 -8.34 -8.38
C ASN A 51 15.37 -7.67 -6.99
N ALA A 52 14.27 -6.98 -6.69
CA ALA A 52 14.17 -6.09 -5.55
C ALA A 52 13.63 -6.83 -4.32
N ARG A 53 14.25 -6.55 -3.17
CA ARG A 53 13.77 -6.91 -1.84
C ARG A 53 13.46 -5.65 -1.06
N LEU A 54 12.21 -5.53 -0.65
CA LEU A 54 11.66 -4.39 0.07
C LEU A 54 11.21 -4.84 1.46
N LYS A 55 11.18 -3.92 2.40
CA LYS A 55 10.66 -4.16 3.74
C LYS A 55 9.72 -3.04 4.13
N THR A 56 8.58 -3.41 4.69
CA THR A 56 7.71 -2.50 5.41
C THR A 56 7.80 -2.81 6.90
N LYS A 57 7.00 -2.11 7.70
CA LYS A 57 6.89 -2.42 9.13
C LYS A 57 6.49 -3.88 9.39
N ASP A 58 5.54 -4.39 8.61
CA ASP A 58 4.83 -5.64 8.91
C ASP A 58 5.07 -6.74 7.85
N ALA A 59 5.84 -6.46 6.79
CA ALA A 59 6.06 -7.40 5.69
C ALA A 59 7.43 -7.24 5.00
N THR A 60 7.90 -8.33 4.41
CA THR A 60 8.99 -8.33 3.42
C THR A 60 8.41 -8.65 2.05
N LEU A 61 8.81 -7.90 1.02
CA LEU A 61 8.39 -8.11 -0.36
C LEU A 61 9.61 -8.45 -1.23
N VAL A 62 9.48 -9.46 -2.07
CA VAL A 62 10.44 -9.83 -3.13
C VAL A 62 9.72 -9.80 -4.47
N CYS A 63 10.37 -9.27 -5.51
CA CYS A 63 9.82 -9.23 -6.87
C CYS A 63 10.93 -9.13 -7.93
N ASP A 64 10.58 -9.48 -9.17
CA ASP A 64 11.49 -9.37 -10.32
C ASP A 64 11.76 -7.92 -10.68
N SER A 65 10.75 -7.05 -10.55
CA SER A 65 10.96 -5.62 -10.70
C SER A 65 10.04 -4.75 -9.86
N ALA A 66 10.57 -3.60 -9.40
CA ALA A 66 9.81 -2.58 -8.70
C ALA A 66 10.00 -1.22 -9.37
N TYR A 67 8.91 -0.47 -9.58
CA TYR A 67 8.92 0.84 -10.21
C TYR A 67 8.66 1.87 -9.13
N GLN A 68 9.68 2.66 -8.80
CA GLN A 68 9.55 3.80 -7.92
C GLN A 68 9.24 5.04 -8.76
N TYR A 69 8.06 5.63 -8.56
CA TYR A 69 7.68 6.85 -9.25
C TYR A 69 8.45 8.03 -8.67
N VAL A 70 9.05 8.85 -9.54
CA VAL A 70 9.94 9.95 -9.08
C VAL A 70 9.13 11.13 -8.55
N ASN A 71 7.92 11.34 -9.09
CA ASN A 71 7.10 12.54 -8.82
C ASN A 71 5.92 12.27 -7.87
N ARG A 72 5.83 11.08 -7.28
CA ARG A 72 4.81 10.72 -6.28
C ARG A 72 5.32 9.61 -5.36
N ASP A 73 4.82 9.57 -4.14
CA ASP A 73 5.17 8.56 -3.13
C ASP A 73 4.50 7.21 -3.44
N GLU A 74 4.93 6.59 -4.54
CA GLU A 74 4.35 5.34 -5.03
C GLU A 74 5.44 4.40 -5.54
N LEU A 75 5.33 3.14 -5.10
CA LEU A 75 6.14 2.04 -5.58
C LEU A 75 5.23 0.90 -6.02
N ARG A 76 5.46 0.36 -7.22
CA ARG A 76 4.72 -0.79 -7.75
C ARG A 76 5.66 -1.96 -7.97
N ALA A 77 5.30 -3.15 -7.48
CA ALA A 77 6.03 -4.40 -7.72
C ALA A 77 5.41 -5.17 -8.89
N PHE A 78 6.23 -5.88 -9.66
CA PHE A 78 5.85 -6.63 -10.85
C PHE A 78 6.69 -7.90 -10.99
N GLY A 79 6.04 -8.98 -11.40
CA GLY A 79 6.66 -10.28 -11.69
C GLY A 79 7.10 -11.03 -10.43
N ASN A 80 6.68 -12.30 -10.31
CA ASN A 80 7.03 -13.22 -9.23
C ASN A 80 7.06 -12.55 -7.86
N ILE A 81 5.95 -11.90 -7.51
CA ILE A 81 5.82 -11.15 -6.27
C ILE A 81 5.58 -12.13 -5.13
N GLN A 82 6.42 -12.06 -4.11
CA GLN A 82 6.22 -12.78 -2.84
C GLN A 82 6.19 -11.75 -1.71
N ILE A 83 5.15 -11.82 -0.88
CA ILE A 83 5.00 -11.00 0.32
C ILE A 83 4.95 -11.93 1.52
N ASP A 84 5.95 -11.81 2.38
CA ASP A 84 6.02 -12.51 3.65
C ASP A 84 5.60 -11.56 4.77
N THR A 85 4.49 -11.87 5.43
CA THR A 85 4.05 -11.21 6.67
C THR A 85 4.36 -12.11 7.88
N GLU A 86 3.99 -11.69 9.09
CA GLU A 86 4.17 -12.54 10.28
C GLU A 86 3.39 -13.86 10.22
N SER A 87 2.21 -13.87 9.58
CA SER A 87 1.30 -15.02 9.59
C SER A 87 1.04 -15.64 8.21
N GLU A 88 1.19 -14.84 7.15
CA GLU A 88 0.82 -15.23 5.78
C GLU A 88 1.99 -15.08 4.82
N ASN A 89 2.06 -16.00 3.86
CA ASN A 89 2.87 -15.88 2.65
C ASN A 89 1.91 -15.71 1.46
N ILE A 90 2.06 -14.59 0.75
CA ILE A 90 1.20 -14.21 -0.37
C ILE A 90 2.06 -14.17 -1.64
N CYS A 91 1.71 -14.97 -2.64
CA CYS A 91 2.41 -15.02 -3.93
C CYS A 91 1.49 -14.56 -5.08
N ALA A 92 2.05 -13.82 -6.03
CA ALA A 92 1.38 -13.39 -7.25
C ALA A 92 2.34 -13.38 -8.45
N ASP A 93 1.86 -13.84 -9.61
CA ASP A 93 2.63 -13.99 -10.85
C ASP A 93 2.16 -13.02 -11.95
N SER A 94 1.97 -11.74 -11.60
CA SER A 94 1.47 -10.70 -12.51
C SER A 94 2.51 -9.63 -12.85
#